data_AF-A0A7V2ADU3-F1
#
_entry.id   AF-A0A7V2ADU3-F1
#
_cell.length_a   1.000
_cell.length_b   1.000
_cell.length_c   1.000
_cell.angle_alpha   90.00
_cell.angle_beta   90.00
_cell.angle_gamma   90.00
#
_symmetry.space_group_name_H-M   'P 1'
#
loop_
_entity.id
_entity.type
_entity.pdbx_description
1 polymer ?
#
loop_
_entity_poly.entity_id
_entity_poly.type
_entity_poly.pdbx_seq_one_letter_code
_entity_poly.pdbx_strand_id
1 'polypeptide(L)'
;RLDSSYYDLLASEARLGSFIAIARGDVPIEHWFSMSRPYGAIGRHQALLSWAGSMFEYLLPLIFQRSYGNSLLDKAIRETVAIHIAYGRKRRVPWGISESAFGDLDVNKVYQYKAFGVPELGLKRSAREEVVVAPYATLLAVNAAPKETVQNLKRLARSGLLQDYGYYESLDFGRRPRREGERGVIVRAFMAHHQGMGFLSLTNFILGNPIQRRFHDDPRARAVEPLLHERIPLLPSLHHIPTRGSMPSVMSVGEAAPSISKFDTPHTATPRTQLLGNGRYCLMLTNAGSGYSRWGDFEITRWRSDRTMDPWGTFCYIREADPDRLWSNAYHPTGGKVEAYSADFALDRAVFRREDNGIQTETEIIVSPEDDVEIRRITLFNRTVRNRRLDLTSYVELSLAPHNADRQHPAFNKLFIQTEAVPEHEALLAYRRPRSKDDPPICVAHRFTLKDAGDEALRFETDRRQFIGIGRTLANPMGVFQEPGNSQGFVLDPILSLRRSVTIGPGKRIQVSMVIAAGKDRQKVLGLMSKYSDVHAIARAMDIAWASAQLELRLLRIQPDDARRFQQLASHLLFPNPHLRSP
;
A
#
# COMPACT_ATOMS: atom_id res chain seq x y z
N ARG A 1 -15.76 -22.46 -6.03
CA ARG A 1 -15.67 -22.12 -4.60
C ARG A 1 -15.69 -20.58 -4.54
N LEU A 2 -16.79 -19.98 -4.08
CA LEU A 2 -16.97 -18.52 -4.04
C LEU A 2 -16.12 -17.94 -2.88
N ASP A 3 -15.59 -16.73 -3.05
CA ASP A 3 -14.68 -16.02 -2.12
C ASP A 3 -15.24 -15.96 -0.67
N SER A 4 -14.34 -15.98 0.32
CA SER A 4 -14.60 -15.91 1.78
C SER A 4 -14.83 -14.49 2.33
N SER A 5 -14.80 -13.45 1.49
CA SER A 5 -15.17 -12.08 1.86
C SER A 5 -16.67 -11.84 1.68
N TYR A 6 -17.45 -12.05 2.74
CA TYR A 6 -18.90 -11.82 2.72
C TYR A 6 -19.22 -10.35 3.05
N TYR A 7 -19.43 -9.52 2.05
CA TYR A 7 -20.16 -8.25 2.19
C TYR A 7 -21.65 -8.53 1.95
N ASP A 8 -22.23 -9.34 2.83
CA ASP A 8 -23.52 -9.99 2.68
C ASP A 8 -24.62 -9.35 3.55
N LEU A 9 -24.38 -8.18 4.14
CA LEU A 9 -25.33 -7.56 5.09
C LEU A 9 -26.52 -6.91 4.39
N LEU A 10 -27.73 -7.15 4.88
CA LEU A 10 -28.94 -6.47 4.41
C LEU A 10 -28.92 -4.96 4.77
N ALA A 11 -28.30 -4.60 5.88
CA ALA A 11 -28.04 -3.21 6.28
C ALA A 11 -26.78 -2.65 5.58
N SER A 12 -26.74 -2.71 4.25
CA SER A 12 -25.65 -2.17 3.45
C SER A 12 -26.15 -1.72 2.07
N GLU A 13 -25.39 -0.83 1.44
CA GLU A 13 -25.56 -0.40 0.05
C GLU A 13 -25.48 -1.55 -0.94
N ALA A 14 -24.78 -2.64 -0.59
CA ALA A 14 -24.69 -3.84 -1.42
C ALA A 14 -26.07 -4.47 -1.72
N ARG A 15 -27.08 -4.23 -0.86
CA ARG A 15 -28.45 -4.67 -1.13
C ARG A 15 -29.01 -4.08 -2.42
N LEU A 16 -28.58 -2.89 -2.84
CA LEU A 16 -28.99 -2.31 -4.12
C LEU A 16 -28.45 -3.14 -5.28
N GLY A 17 -27.18 -3.57 -5.19
CA GLY A 17 -26.56 -4.48 -6.16
C GLY A 17 -27.29 -5.81 -6.22
N SER A 18 -27.57 -6.42 -5.07
CA SER A 18 -28.36 -7.66 -4.98
C SER A 18 -29.76 -7.51 -5.59
N PHE A 19 -30.45 -6.40 -5.31
CA PHE A 19 -31.78 -6.12 -5.88
C PHE A 19 -31.72 -6.05 -7.41
N ILE A 20 -30.74 -5.33 -7.97
CA ILE A 20 -30.56 -5.18 -9.41
C ILE A 20 -30.20 -6.51 -10.08
N ALA A 21 -29.32 -7.30 -9.46
CA ALA A 21 -28.94 -8.62 -9.98
C ALA A 21 -30.14 -9.57 -10.07
N ILE A 22 -31.02 -9.57 -9.05
CA ILE A 22 -32.26 -10.36 -9.08
C ILE A 22 -33.22 -9.80 -10.14
N ALA A 23 -33.40 -8.48 -10.22
CA ALA A 23 -34.25 -7.83 -11.23
C ALA A 23 -33.83 -8.19 -12.67
N ARG A 24 -32.53 -8.32 -12.91
CA ARG A 24 -31.96 -8.71 -14.21
C ARG A 24 -32.02 -10.22 -14.49
N GLY A 25 -32.31 -11.04 -13.49
CA GLY A 25 -32.21 -12.49 -13.58
C GLY A 25 -30.78 -13.03 -13.56
N ASP A 26 -29.80 -12.21 -13.14
CA ASP A 26 -28.39 -12.63 -13.05
C ASP A 26 -28.18 -13.60 -11.86
N VAL A 27 -29.01 -13.50 -10.83
CA VAL A 27 -29.02 -14.37 -9.63
C VAL A 27 -30.46 -14.69 -9.23
N PRO A 28 -30.71 -15.82 -8.54
CA PRO A 28 -32.06 -16.21 -8.16
C PRO A 28 -32.53 -15.45 -6.90
N ILE A 29 -33.84 -15.44 -6.62
CA ILE A 29 -34.46 -14.60 -5.58
C ILE A 29 -33.96 -14.95 -4.16
N GLU A 30 -33.54 -16.20 -3.95
CA GLU A 30 -32.96 -16.72 -2.71
C GLU A 30 -31.71 -15.93 -2.29
N HIS A 31 -31.02 -15.29 -3.24
CA HIS A 31 -29.88 -14.41 -2.98
C HIS A 31 -30.25 -13.22 -2.06
N TRP A 32 -31.48 -12.72 -2.11
CA TRP A 32 -31.93 -11.68 -1.17
C TRP A 32 -32.03 -12.19 0.26
N PHE A 33 -32.43 -13.46 0.40
CA PHE A 33 -32.64 -14.09 1.70
C PHE A 33 -31.36 -14.64 2.30
N SER A 34 -30.33 -14.90 1.49
CA SER A 34 -28.99 -15.27 1.97
C SER A 34 -28.23 -14.10 2.62
N MET A 35 -28.67 -12.86 2.40
CA MET A 35 -28.06 -11.69 3.05
C MET A 35 -28.24 -11.72 4.58
N SER A 36 -27.17 -11.49 5.33
CA SER A 36 -27.14 -11.48 6.78
C SER A 36 -27.94 -10.32 7.40
N ARG A 37 -28.66 -10.60 8.50
CA ARG A 37 -29.54 -9.65 9.23
C ARG A 37 -29.19 -9.54 10.73
N PRO A 38 -27.94 -9.20 11.07
CA PRO A 38 -27.53 -9.14 12.48
C PRO A 38 -28.26 -8.02 13.22
N TYR A 39 -28.85 -8.31 14.39
CA TYR A 39 -29.49 -7.31 15.26
C TYR A 39 -28.65 -6.99 16.49
N GLY A 40 -28.62 -5.72 16.89
CA GLY A 40 -28.04 -5.27 18.15
C GLY A 40 -29.04 -4.48 18.99
N ALA A 41 -28.89 -4.53 20.32
CA ALA A 41 -29.64 -3.70 21.26
C ALA A 41 -28.84 -2.42 21.58
N ILE A 42 -29.35 -1.26 21.18
CA ILE A 42 -28.67 0.03 21.35
C ILE A 42 -29.62 0.99 22.08
N GLY A 43 -29.44 1.11 23.40
CA GLY A 43 -30.38 1.82 24.26
C GLY A 43 -31.76 1.18 24.18
N ARG A 44 -32.74 1.92 23.64
CA ARG A 44 -34.13 1.45 23.44
C ARG A 44 -34.42 0.91 22.02
N HIS A 45 -33.41 0.85 21.16
CA HIS A 45 -33.56 0.47 19.75
C HIS A 45 -33.08 -0.96 19.52
N GLN A 46 -33.77 -1.69 18.64
CA GLN A 46 -33.37 -3.00 18.14
C GLN A 46 -32.90 -2.86 16.70
N ALA A 47 -31.68 -2.35 16.53
CA ALA A 47 -31.18 -1.91 15.25
C ALA A 47 -30.55 -3.05 14.44
N LEU A 48 -30.76 -3.01 13.13
CA LEU A 48 -30.06 -3.85 12.18
C LEU A 48 -28.61 -3.34 12.03
N LEU A 49 -27.63 -4.21 12.27
CA LEU A 49 -26.21 -3.87 12.27
C LEU A 49 -25.64 -3.91 10.84
N SER A 50 -24.74 -2.97 10.57
CA SER A 50 -23.98 -2.86 9.32
C SER A 50 -22.51 -3.16 9.58
N TRP A 51 -21.65 -3.09 8.56
CA TRP A 51 -20.24 -3.41 8.75
C TRP A 51 -19.54 -2.32 9.56
N ALA A 52 -19.66 -1.06 9.12
CA ALA A 52 -19.00 0.08 9.74
C ALA A 52 -19.91 0.89 10.67
N GLY A 53 -21.24 0.78 10.55
CA GLY A 53 -22.18 1.66 11.25
C GLY A 53 -22.35 3.02 10.56
N SER A 54 -21.95 3.12 9.28
CA SER A 54 -21.98 4.32 8.45
C SER A 54 -23.40 4.65 8.00
N MET A 55 -23.77 5.92 7.98
CA MET A 55 -25.10 6.31 7.49
C MET A 55 -25.33 5.96 6.02
N PHE A 56 -24.28 6.02 5.19
CA PHE A 56 -24.36 5.69 3.78
C PHE A 56 -24.82 4.25 3.53
N GLU A 57 -24.36 3.27 4.32
CA GLU A 57 -24.71 1.85 4.21
C GLU A 57 -26.24 1.64 4.24
N TYR A 58 -26.95 2.43 5.05
CA TYR A 58 -28.40 2.31 5.19
C TYR A 58 -29.19 3.17 4.20
N LEU A 59 -28.67 4.37 3.89
CA LEU A 59 -29.43 5.44 3.24
C LEU A 59 -29.14 5.61 1.76
N LEU A 60 -27.96 5.20 1.27
CA LEU A 60 -27.65 5.27 -0.16
C LEU A 60 -28.74 4.59 -1.02
N PRO A 61 -29.23 3.37 -0.67
CA PRO A 61 -30.22 2.71 -1.50
C PRO A 61 -31.52 3.51 -1.65
N LEU A 62 -31.85 4.40 -0.71
CA LEU A 62 -33.07 5.24 -0.76
C LEU A 62 -33.03 6.31 -1.85
N ILE A 63 -31.89 6.55 -2.50
CA ILE A 63 -31.86 7.37 -3.70
C ILE A 63 -32.67 6.71 -4.82
N PHE A 64 -32.67 5.37 -4.88
CA PHE A 64 -33.27 4.58 -5.96
C PHE A 64 -34.46 3.73 -5.50
N GLN A 65 -34.35 3.08 -4.34
CA GLN A 65 -35.36 2.18 -3.79
C GLN A 65 -36.42 2.94 -3.00
N ARG A 66 -37.68 2.51 -3.13
CA ARG A 66 -38.77 2.95 -2.26
C ARG A 66 -38.58 2.35 -0.87
N SER A 67 -39.08 3.07 0.13
CA SER A 67 -39.20 2.57 1.50
C SER A 67 -40.68 2.37 1.83
N TYR A 68 -41.00 1.23 2.44
CA TYR A 68 -42.36 0.85 2.76
C TYR A 68 -42.59 0.89 4.26
N GLY A 69 -43.59 1.65 4.68
CA GLY A 69 -43.91 1.80 6.10
C GLY A 69 -44.11 0.45 6.79
N ASN A 70 -43.55 0.31 7.99
CA ASN A 70 -43.58 -0.91 8.80
C ASN A 70 -42.83 -2.12 8.20
N SER A 71 -41.98 -1.91 7.19
CA SER A 71 -41.03 -2.93 6.75
C SER A 71 -39.76 -2.92 7.60
N LEU A 72 -39.01 -4.03 7.54
CA LEU A 72 -37.71 -4.16 8.18
C LEU A 72 -36.76 -3.03 7.76
N LEU A 73 -36.67 -2.76 6.46
CA LEU A 73 -35.77 -1.73 5.95
C LEU A 73 -36.19 -0.33 6.40
N ASP A 74 -37.49 0.00 6.41
CA ASP A 74 -38.01 1.27 6.93
C ASP A 74 -37.66 1.45 8.42
N LYS A 75 -37.86 0.41 9.23
CA LYS A 75 -37.44 0.42 10.65
C LYS A 75 -35.94 0.65 10.79
N ALA A 76 -35.11 -0.09 10.05
CA ALA A 76 -33.65 0.04 10.11
C ALA A 76 -33.18 1.46 9.75
N ILE A 77 -33.78 2.08 8.72
CA ILE A 77 -33.50 3.46 8.31
C ILE A 77 -33.79 4.44 9.45
N ARG A 78 -34.99 4.36 10.05
CA ARG A 78 -35.42 5.27 11.13
C ARG A 78 -34.57 5.10 12.37
N GLU A 79 -34.27 3.86 12.77
CA GLU A 79 -33.45 3.57 13.94
C GLU A 79 -32.00 4.04 13.75
N THR A 80 -31.39 3.77 12.59
CA THR A 80 -30.03 4.25 12.30
C THR A 80 -29.93 5.76 12.39
N VAL A 81 -30.88 6.50 11.80
CA VAL A 81 -30.89 7.97 11.88
C VAL A 81 -31.06 8.45 13.32
N ALA A 82 -31.97 7.84 14.09
CA ALA A 82 -32.18 8.17 15.49
C ALA A 82 -30.92 7.92 16.35
N ILE A 83 -30.23 6.81 16.10
CA ILE A 83 -28.99 6.43 16.80
C ILE A 83 -27.85 7.39 16.45
N HIS A 84 -27.67 7.76 15.17
CA HIS A 84 -26.68 8.77 14.76
C HIS A 84 -26.96 10.14 15.40
N ILE A 85 -28.22 10.57 15.47
CA ILE A 85 -28.62 11.81 16.16
C ILE A 85 -28.29 11.72 17.66
N ALA A 86 -28.64 10.62 18.31
CA ALA A 86 -28.36 10.41 19.74
C ALA A 86 -26.85 10.39 20.02
N TYR A 87 -26.07 9.75 19.15
CA TYR A 87 -24.62 9.67 19.23
C TYR A 87 -23.98 11.06 19.10
N GLY A 88 -24.38 11.85 18.10
CA GLY A 88 -23.93 13.23 17.93
C GLY A 88 -24.24 14.11 19.15
N ARG A 89 -25.46 13.98 19.72
CA ARG A 89 -25.86 14.68 20.96
C ARG A 89 -24.99 14.28 22.15
N LYS A 90 -24.76 12.97 22.37
CA LYS A 90 -23.90 12.43 23.44
C LYS A 90 -22.47 13.00 23.35
N ARG A 91 -21.96 13.16 22.13
CA ARG A 91 -20.61 13.69 21.82
C ARG A 91 -20.54 15.22 21.76
N ARG A 92 -21.68 15.91 21.80
CA ARG A 92 -21.82 17.35 21.58
C ARG A 92 -21.33 17.82 20.19
N VAL A 93 -21.39 16.96 19.17
CA VAL A 93 -21.01 17.27 17.78
C VAL A 93 -22.24 17.15 16.85
N PRO A 94 -22.21 17.68 15.61
CA PRO A 94 -23.24 17.38 14.61
C PRO A 94 -23.31 15.86 14.32
N TRP A 95 -24.40 15.39 13.74
CA TRP A 95 -24.53 13.99 13.30
C TRP A 95 -24.34 13.88 11.79
N GLY A 96 -24.29 12.66 11.24
CA GLY A 96 -23.93 12.43 9.83
C GLY A 96 -22.56 11.77 9.70
N ILE A 97 -22.29 10.74 10.50
CA ILE A 97 -21.01 10.01 10.45
C ILE A 97 -21.10 9.00 9.30
N SER A 98 -20.18 9.10 8.35
CA SER A 98 -20.18 8.27 7.16
C SER A 98 -18.79 8.26 6.54
N GLU A 99 -18.58 7.33 5.61
CA GLU A 99 -17.36 7.27 4.81
C GLU A 99 -17.05 8.63 4.17
N SER A 100 -15.87 9.17 4.42
CA SER A 100 -15.51 10.52 4.01
C SER A 100 -14.01 10.75 4.06
N ALA A 101 -13.56 11.84 3.44
CA ALA A 101 -12.19 12.29 3.66
C ALA A 101 -12.06 12.89 5.08
N PHE A 102 -10.89 12.78 5.70
CA PHE A 102 -10.62 13.25 7.07
C PHE A 102 -9.32 14.05 7.15
N GLY A 103 -9.00 14.60 8.33
CA GLY A 103 -7.95 15.60 8.49
C GLY A 103 -6.50 15.11 8.32
N ASP A 104 -6.27 13.90 7.80
CA ASP A 104 -4.94 13.41 7.42
C ASP A 104 -4.59 13.82 5.99
N LEU A 105 -3.33 14.21 5.81
CA LEU A 105 -2.74 14.53 4.52
C LEU A 105 -1.64 13.52 4.22
N ASP A 106 -1.55 13.05 2.98
CA ASP A 106 -0.38 12.32 2.52
C ASP A 106 0.80 13.25 2.24
N VAL A 107 1.91 12.64 1.79
CA VAL A 107 3.13 13.34 1.36
C VAL A 107 2.90 14.36 0.23
N ASN A 108 1.81 14.21 -0.53
CA ASN A 108 1.40 15.10 -1.62
C ASN A 108 0.37 16.15 -1.18
N LYS A 109 0.05 16.24 0.11
CA LYS A 109 -0.98 17.13 0.68
C LYS A 109 -2.40 16.82 0.18
N VAL A 110 -2.69 15.55 -0.09
CA VAL A 110 -4.03 15.07 -0.43
C VAL A 110 -4.72 14.50 0.82
N TYR A 111 -5.97 14.88 1.04
CA TYR A 111 -6.76 14.35 2.16
C TYR A 111 -7.01 12.85 1.99
N GLN A 112 -6.85 12.10 3.08
CA GLN A 112 -7.08 10.66 3.10
C GLN A 112 -8.56 10.33 3.28
N TYR A 113 -9.01 9.17 2.78
CA TYR A 113 -10.41 8.75 2.74
C TYR A 113 -10.61 7.38 3.40
N LYS A 114 -11.61 7.24 4.27
CA LYS A 114 -11.95 5.95 4.91
C LYS A 114 -13.38 5.91 5.45
N ALA A 115 -13.83 4.70 5.83
CA ALA A 115 -15.14 4.45 6.43
C ALA A 115 -15.21 4.90 7.90
N PHE A 116 -16.24 5.68 8.22
CA PHE A 116 -16.60 6.05 9.59
C PHE A 116 -18.04 5.65 9.87
N GLY A 117 -18.33 5.29 11.12
CA GLY A 117 -19.67 4.96 11.54
C GLY A 117 -19.84 5.04 13.05
N VAL A 118 -21.08 4.89 13.49
CA VAL A 118 -21.40 4.85 14.92
C VAL A 118 -21.02 3.46 15.44
N PRO A 119 -20.11 3.34 16.42
CA PRO A 119 -19.60 2.04 16.88
C PRO A 119 -20.68 1.09 17.40
N GLU A 120 -21.77 1.62 17.94
CA GLU A 120 -22.90 0.80 18.38
C GLU A 120 -23.63 0.10 17.23
N LEU A 121 -23.58 0.65 16.00
CA LEU A 121 -24.23 0.10 14.79
C LEU A 121 -23.35 -0.80 13.93
N GLY A 122 -22.02 -0.76 14.14
CA GLY A 122 -21.06 -1.51 13.34
C GLY A 122 -20.68 -2.86 13.96
N LEU A 123 -20.58 -3.90 13.13
CA LEU A 123 -19.97 -5.18 13.53
C LEU A 123 -18.46 -5.02 13.79
N LYS A 124 -17.78 -4.13 13.05
CA LYS A 124 -16.39 -3.75 13.29
C LYS A 124 -16.33 -2.61 14.31
N ARG A 125 -15.91 -2.88 15.55
CA ARG A 125 -15.60 -1.82 16.54
C ARG A 125 -14.20 -1.25 16.28
N SER A 126 -14.10 0.02 15.90
CA SER A 126 -12.86 0.78 15.90
C SER A 126 -12.42 1.11 17.34
N ALA A 127 -11.13 0.94 17.66
CA ALA A 127 -10.58 1.14 19.00
C ALA A 127 -10.49 2.63 19.43
N ARG A 128 -10.68 3.56 18.48
CA ARG A 128 -10.93 4.98 18.75
C ARG A 128 -12.29 5.37 18.21
N GLU A 129 -13.02 6.10 19.03
CA GLU A 129 -14.25 6.80 18.66
C GLU A 129 -13.89 8.05 17.85
N GLU A 130 -13.32 7.85 16.66
CA GLU A 130 -13.04 8.92 15.70
C GLU A 130 -14.36 9.42 15.12
N VAL A 131 -14.69 10.68 15.39
CA VAL A 131 -15.95 11.27 14.95
C VAL A 131 -15.67 12.23 13.80
N VAL A 132 -15.87 11.74 12.58
CA VAL A 132 -15.83 12.56 11.36
C VAL A 132 -17.25 12.70 10.84
N VAL A 133 -17.69 13.93 10.65
CA VAL A 133 -19.06 14.24 10.23
C VAL A 133 -19.05 14.76 8.80
N ALA A 134 -19.81 14.11 7.93
CA ALA A 134 -19.92 14.45 6.52
C ALA A 134 -21.32 15.03 6.21
N PRO A 135 -21.42 16.24 5.63
CA PRO A 135 -22.71 16.86 5.30
C PRO A 135 -23.58 16.05 4.34
N TYR A 136 -22.98 15.32 3.40
CA TYR A 136 -23.73 14.49 2.46
C TYR A 136 -24.52 13.39 3.17
N ALA A 137 -23.98 12.81 4.26
CA ALA A 137 -24.68 11.81 5.05
C ALA A 137 -25.94 12.40 5.70
N THR A 138 -25.84 13.63 6.21
CA THR A 138 -27.01 14.36 6.74
C THR A 138 -28.06 14.62 5.65
N LEU A 139 -27.62 14.93 4.42
CA LEU A 139 -28.50 15.12 3.27
C LEU A 139 -29.21 13.82 2.85
N LEU A 140 -28.54 12.67 2.90
CA LEU A 140 -29.16 11.36 2.62
C LEU A 140 -30.35 11.08 3.56
N ALA A 141 -30.31 11.59 4.80
CA ALA A 141 -31.36 11.37 5.80
C ALA A 141 -32.59 12.27 5.62
N VAL A 142 -32.63 13.18 4.64
CA VAL A 142 -33.72 14.17 4.50
C VAL A 142 -35.10 13.53 4.39
N ASN A 143 -35.22 12.37 3.74
CA ASN A 143 -36.48 11.65 3.60
C ASN A 143 -36.92 10.93 4.89
N ALA A 144 -35.98 10.62 5.78
CA ALA A 144 -36.25 9.93 7.04
C ALA A 144 -36.48 10.88 8.22
N ALA A 145 -35.74 12.00 8.28
CA ALA A 145 -35.78 12.97 9.38
C ALA A 145 -35.61 14.42 8.87
N PRO A 146 -36.58 14.98 8.14
CA PRO A 146 -36.41 16.24 7.41
C PRO A 146 -36.13 17.45 8.33
N LYS A 147 -36.82 17.54 9.46
CA LYS A 147 -36.65 18.66 10.41
C LYS A 147 -35.26 18.64 11.04
N GLU A 148 -34.82 17.47 11.46
CA GLU A 148 -33.52 17.23 12.07
C GLU A 148 -32.39 17.44 11.06
N THR A 149 -32.56 16.98 9.81
CA THR A 149 -31.61 17.20 8.71
C THR A 149 -31.38 18.70 8.49
N VAL A 150 -32.44 19.50 8.37
CA VAL A 150 -32.30 20.96 8.18
C VAL A 150 -31.62 21.62 9.36
N GLN A 151 -31.96 21.24 10.60
CA GLN A 151 -31.31 21.78 11.79
C GLN A 151 -29.81 21.46 11.83
N ASN A 152 -29.44 20.22 11.47
CA ASN A 152 -28.05 19.78 11.48
C ASN A 152 -27.23 20.43 10.37
N LEU A 153 -27.79 20.58 9.16
CA LEU A 153 -27.14 21.29 8.05
C LEU A 153 -26.92 22.77 8.36
N LYS A 154 -27.88 23.45 8.99
CA LYS A 154 -27.69 24.82 9.50
C LYS A 154 -26.59 24.89 10.54
N ARG A 155 -26.48 23.89 11.42
CA ARG A 155 -25.39 23.79 12.41
C ARG A 155 -24.03 23.61 11.73
N LEU A 156 -23.93 22.71 10.76
CA LEU A 156 -22.71 22.47 9.97
C LEU A 156 -22.28 23.72 9.19
N ALA A 157 -23.25 24.46 8.62
CA ALA A 157 -22.97 25.72 7.92
C ALA A 157 -22.37 26.78 8.86
N ARG A 158 -22.91 26.93 10.08
CA ARG A 158 -22.35 27.84 11.11
C ARG A 158 -20.94 27.45 11.55
N SER A 159 -20.56 26.18 11.43
CA SER A 159 -19.20 25.69 11.68
C SER A 159 -18.24 25.92 10.50
N GLY A 160 -18.66 26.64 9.46
CA GLY A 160 -17.80 27.02 8.33
C GLY A 160 -17.69 25.97 7.21
N LEU A 161 -18.51 24.90 7.25
CA LEU A 161 -18.46 23.87 6.21
C LEU A 161 -19.13 24.28 4.90
N LEU A 162 -20.06 25.24 4.92
CA LEU A 162 -20.72 25.71 3.69
C LEU A 162 -19.88 26.82 3.07
N GLN A 163 -19.44 26.63 1.83
CA GLN A 163 -18.64 27.58 1.04
C GLN A 163 -19.21 27.70 -0.39
N ASP A 164 -18.47 28.38 -1.26
CA ASP A 164 -18.90 28.77 -2.63
C ASP A 164 -19.46 27.62 -3.47
N TYR A 165 -18.90 26.41 -3.36
CA TYR A 165 -19.33 25.23 -4.13
C TYR A 165 -20.21 24.26 -3.32
N GLY A 166 -20.83 24.75 -2.24
CA GLY A 166 -21.63 23.96 -1.32
C GLY A 166 -20.84 23.52 -0.10
N TYR A 167 -21.24 22.40 0.50
CA TYR A 167 -20.59 21.90 1.70
C TYR A 167 -19.22 21.29 1.37
N TYR A 168 -18.19 21.66 2.13
CA TYR A 168 -16.95 20.91 2.21
C TYR A 168 -17.20 19.47 2.69
N GLU A 169 -16.26 18.60 2.34
CA GLU A 169 -16.33 17.15 2.49
C GLU A 169 -16.70 16.69 3.90
N SER A 170 -15.99 17.17 4.93
CA SER A 170 -16.24 16.75 6.30
C SER A 170 -15.67 17.68 7.37
N LEU A 171 -16.06 17.42 8.62
CA LEU A 171 -15.49 17.99 9.83
C LEU A 171 -14.95 16.86 10.72
N ASP A 172 -13.62 16.82 10.89
CA ASP A 172 -12.92 15.81 11.70
C ASP A 172 -12.77 16.28 13.16
N PHE A 173 -13.59 15.72 14.06
CA PHE A 173 -13.54 16.00 15.51
C PHE A 173 -12.52 15.16 16.27
N GLY A 174 -11.81 14.24 15.60
CA GLY A 174 -10.67 13.52 16.16
C GLY A 174 -9.45 14.42 16.40
N ARG A 175 -9.45 15.64 15.84
CA ARG A 175 -8.31 16.56 15.81
C ARG A 175 -8.64 17.95 16.35
N ARG A 176 -7.58 18.70 16.67
CA ARG A 176 -7.63 20.14 16.95
C ARG A 176 -6.67 20.87 16.01
N PRO A 177 -7.10 21.97 15.37
CA PRO A 177 -6.24 22.73 14.46
C PRO A 177 -5.09 23.45 15.19
N ARG A 178 -5.25 23.78 16.48
CA ARG A 178 -4.21 24.36 17.36
C ARG A 178 -4.41 23.88 18.81
N ARG A 179 -3.38 23.95 19.67
CA ARG A 179 -3.44 23.53 21.09
C ARG A 179 -4.59 24.19 21.86
N GLU A 180 -4.96 25.42 21.50
CA GLU A 180 -6.04 26.22 22.12
C GLU A 180 -7.26 26.43 21.20
N GLY A 181 -7.31 25.78 20.04
CA GLY A 181 -8.41 25.91 19.09
C GLY A 181 -9.63 25.05 19.43
N GLU A 182 -10.79 25.42 18.87
CA GLU A 182 -12.00 24.61 18.93
C GLU A 182 -11.78 23.20 18.31
N ARG A 183 -12.51 22.20 18.82
CA ARG A 183 -12.45 20.83 18.30
C ARG A 183 -13.06 20.78 16.89
N GLY A 184 -12.35 20.17 15.94
CA GLY A 184 -12.80 20.05 14.56
C GLY A 184 -11.80 20.60 13.56
N VAL A 185 -11.37 19.78 12.59
CA VAL A 185 -10.61 20.21 11.41
C VAL A 185 -11.50 20.09 10.18
N ILE A 186 -11.70 21.20 9.46
CA ILE A 186 -12.47 21.22 8.21
C ILE A 186 -11.62 20.60 7.10
N VAL A 187 -12.17 19.59 6.43
CA VAL A 187 -11.55 18.97 5.25
C VAL A 187 -11.98 19.75 4.02
N ARG A 188 -11.07 20.59 3.52
CA ARG A 188 -11.35 21.54 2.42
C ARG A 188 -11.29 20.87 1.06
N ALA A 189 -12.18 19.93 0.82
CA ALA A 189 -12.36 19.24 -0.45
C ALA A 189 -13.85 19.23 -0.85
N PHE A 190 -14.11 19.14 -2.16
CA PHE A 190 -15.44 18.91 -2.70
C PHE A 190 -15.44 17.59 -3.45
N MET A 191 -16.09 16.57 -2.91
CA MET A 191 -16.24 15.28 -3.60
C MET A 191 -17.49 15.30 -4.47
N ALA A 192 -17.30 15.21 -5.79
CA ALA A 192 -18.39 15.28 -6.77
C ALA A 192 -19.48 14.21 -6.51
N HIS A 193 -19.09 13.00 -6.12
CA HIS A 193 -20.04 11.91 -5.84
C HIS A 193 -20.85 12.18 -4.56
N HIS A 194 -20.25 12.72 -3.49
CA HIS A 194 -20.95 13.13 -2.28
C HIS A 194 -21.96 14.25 -2.53
N GLN A 195 -21.56 15.27 -3.30
CA GLN A 195 -22.47 16.33 -3.74
C GLN A 195 -23.63 15.76 -4.57
N GLY A 196 -23.31 14.89 -5.54
CA GLY A 196 -24.30 14.22 -6.38
C GLY A 196 -25.35 13.46 -5.56
N MET A 197 -24.92 12.67 -4.58
CA MET A 197 -25.85 11.95 -3.68
C MET A 197 -26.71 12.89 -2.84
N GLY A 198 -26.13 13.98 -2.34
CA GLY A 198 -26.85 15.02 -1.61
C GLY A 198 -27.93 15.68 -2.47
N PHE A 199 -27.60 16.07 -3.70
CA PHE A 199 -28.54 16.67 -4.64
C PHE A 199 -29.65 15.71 -5.06
N LEU A 200 -29.34 14.44 -5.31
CA LEU A 200 -30.35 13.44 -5.64
C LEU A 200 -31.32 13.22 -4.47
N SER A 201 -30.82 13.23 -3.23
CA SER A 201 -31.65 13.08 -2.02
C SER A 201 -32.59 14.27 -1.83
N LEU A 202 -32.09 15.49 -2.02
CA LEU A 202 -32.91 16.71 -2.00
C LEU A 202 -33.94 16.72 -3.13
N THR A 203 -33.54 16.31 -4.33
CA THR A 203 -34.43 16.22 -5.50
C THR A 203 -35.56 15.23 -5.23
N ASN A 204 -35.24 14.08 -4.64
CA ASN A 204 -36.23 13.11 -4.19
C ASN A 204 -37.19 13.71 -3.15
N PHE A 205 -36.68 14.44 -2.16
CA PHE A 205 -37.54 15.04 -1.14
C PHE A 205 -38.45 16.14 -1.69
N ILE A 206 -37.91 17.07 -2.49
CA ILE A 206 -38.62 18.28 -2.94
C ILE A 206 -39.58 17.99 -4.10
N LEU A 207 -39.18 17.13 -5.04
CA LEU A 207 -39.95 16.86 -6.28
C LEU A 207 -40.79 15.57 -6.19
N GLY A 208 -40.94 15.01 -5.00
CA GLY A 208 -41.75 13.82 -4.76
C GLY A 208 -41.17 12.54 -5.36
N ASN A 209 -39.90 12.26 -5.13
CA ASN A 209 -39.18 11.03 -5.48
C ASN A 209 -39.07 10.70 -6.99
N PRO A 210 -38.69 11.64 -7.88
CA PRO A 210 -38.56 11.35 -9.31
C PRO A 210 -37.55 10.25 -9.63
N ILE A 211 -36.45 10.12 -8.88
CA ILE A 211 -35.44 9.08 -9.15
C ILE A 211 -35.98 7.70 -8.78
N GLN A 212 -36.66 7.58 -7.64
CA GLN A 212 -37.31 6.33 -7.26
C GLN A 212 -38.43 5.97 -8.24
N ARG A 213 -39.24 6.93 -8.70
CA ARG A 213 -40.27 6.67 -9.74
C ARG A 213 -39.64 6.07 -10.99
N ARG A 214 -38.63 6.73 -11.56
CA ARG A 214 -37.91 6.24 -12.75
C ARG A 214 -37.31 4.85 -12.55
N PHE A 215 -36.74 4.58 -11.37
CA PHE A 215 -36.17 3.27 -11.07
C PHE A 215 -37.22 2.16 -11.01
N HIS A 216 -38.39 2.45 -10.41
CA HIS A 216 -39.49 1.48 -10.27
C HIS A 216 -40.45 1.44 -11.46
N ASP A 217 -40.32 2.36 -12.42
CA ASP A 217 -41.04 2.31 -13.70
C ASP A 217 -40.47 1.20 -14.62
N ASP A 218 -39.23 0.75 -14.40
CA ASP A 218 -38.66 -0.41 -15.09
C ASP A 218 -39.40 -1.70 -14.67
N PRO A 219 -39.97 -2.47 -15.63
CA PRO A 219 -40.71 -3.70 -15.32
C PRO A 219 -39.90 -4.72 -14.52
N ARG A 220 -38.58 -4.77 -14.69
CA ARG A 220 -37.67 -5.67 -13.97
C ARG A 220 -37.59 -5.31 -12.50
N ALA A 221 -37.40 -4.03 -12.19
CA ALA A 221 -37.36 -3.54 -10.81
C ALA A 221 -38.72 -3.73 -10.13
N ARG A 222 -39.81 -3.43 -10.83
CA ARG A 222 -41.18 -3.62 -10.32
C ARG A 222 -41.51 -5.08 -10.01
N ALA A 223 -41.00 -6.03 -10.80
CA ALA A 223 -41.23 -7.46 -10.58
C ALA A 223 -40.65 -7.97 -9.25
N VAL A 224 -39.55 -7.35 -8.78
CA VAL A 224 -38.84 -7.75 -7.54
C VAL A 224 -39.08 -6.79 -6.38
N GLU A 225 -39.91 -5.76 -6.57
CA GLU A 225 -40.32 -4.79 -5.56
C GLU A 225 -40.88 -5.41 -4.26
N PRO A 226 -41.61 -6.56 -4.28
CA PRO A 226 -42.05 -7.23 -3.05
C PRO A 226 -40.93 -7.56 -2.05
N LEU A 227 -39.67 -7.69 -2.49
CA LEU A 227 -38.52 -7.90 -1.60
C LEU A 227 -38.31 -6.76 -0.58
N LEU A 228 -38.78 -5.55 -0.91
CA LEU A 228 -38.68 -4.37 -0.03
C LEU A 228 -39.74 -4.36 1.09
N HIS A 229 -40.71 -5.28 1.06
CA HIS A 229 -41.79 -5.44 2.04
C HIS A 229 -41.48 -6.47 3.13
N GLU A 230 -40.20 -6.70 3.42
CA GLU A 230 -39.80 -7.67 4.44
C GLU A 230 -40.36 -7.31 5.83
N ARG A 231 -40.96 -8.27 6.54
CA ARG A 231 -41.56 -8.06 7.86
C ARG A 231 -40.51 -7.87 8.94
N ILE A 232 -40.82 -7.03 9.94
CA ILE A 232 -40.00 -6.89 11.14
C ILE A 232 -40.15 -8.17 11.99
N PRO A 233 -39.05 -8.85 12.35
CA PRO A 233 -39.11 -10.04 13.20
C PRO A 233 -39.60 -9.70 14.61
N LEU A 234 -40.47 -10.55 15.18
CA LEU A 234 -41.05 -10.36 16.53
C LEU A 234 -40.01 -10.57 17.65
N LEU A 235 -39.08 -11.51 17.46
CA LEU A 235 -38.00 -11.85 18.38
C LEU A 235 -36.72 -12.08 17.58
N PRO A 236 -36.00 -11.02 17.15
CA PRO A 236 -34.74 -11.20 16.48
C PRO A 236 -33.70 -11.79 17.44
N SER A 237 -32.92 -12.76 16.97
CA SER A 237 -31.72 -13.22 17.68
C SER A 237 -30.77 -12.04 17.84
N LEU A 238 -30.64 -11.53 19.07
CA LEU A 238 -29.75 -10.42 19.36
C LEU A 238 -28.31 -10.91 19.30
N HIS A 239 -27.49 -10.26 18.49
CA HIS A 239 -26.06 -10.36 18.62
C HIS A 239 -25.67 -9.71 19.96
N HIS A 240 -25.39 -10.55 20.96
CA HIS A 240 -24.80 -10.11 22.21
C HIS A 240 -23.37 -9.65 21.94
N ILE A 241 -23.19 -8.34 21.78
CA ILE A 241 -21.86 -7.73 21.75
C ILE A 241 -21.37 -7.62 23.21
N PRO A 242 -20.34 -8.37 23.65
CA PRO A 242 -19.93 -8.41 25.06
C PRO A 242 -19.64 -7.01 25.61
N THR A 243 -20.24 -6.69 26.76
CA THR A 243 -20.16 -5.35 27.40
C THR A 243 -19.08 -5.26 28.49
N ARG A 244 -18.38 -6.34 28.84
CA ARG A 244 -17.27 -6.30 29.80
C ARG A 244 -16.11 -7.17 29.34
N GLY A 245 -15.05 -6.46 29.02
CA GLY A 245 -13.73 -6.94 28.70
C GLY A 245 -12.86 -5.71 28.52
N SER A 246 -12.65 -4.98 29.61
CA SER A 246 -11.38 -4.29 29.83
C SER A 246 -10.30 -5.37 29.85
N MET A 247 -10.04 -5.97 28.70
CA MET A 247 -8.72 -6.48 28.38
C MET A 247 -7.78 -5.31 28.64
N PRO A 248 -6.59 -5.51 29.22
CA PRO A 248 -5.55 -4.50 29.11
C PRO A 248 -5.55 -4.13 27.64
N SER A 249 -5.88 -2.88 27.32
CA SER A 249 -5.90 -2.47 25.93
C SER A 249 -4.48 -2.69 25.47
N VAL A 250 -4.24 -3.81 24.77
CA VAL A 250 -3.09 -3.92 23.90
C VAL A 250 -3.37 -2.80 22.93
N MET A 251 -2.67 -1.70 23.16
CA MET A 251 -2.85 -0.43 22.48
C MET A 251 -3.06 -0.73 21.01
N SER A 252 -4.29 -0.56 20.51
CA SER A 252 -4.52 -0.56 19.08
C SER A 252 -3.97 0.77 18.61
N VAL A 253 -2.71 0.76 18.16
CA VAL A 253 -1.99 1.90 17.63
C VAL A 253 -2.53 2.19 16.23
N GLY A 254 -3.77 2.70 16.16
CA GLY A 254 -4.41 3.11 14.91
C GLY A 254 -4.62 2.00 13.88
N GLU A 255 -5.46 2.26 12.88
CA GLU A 255 -4.97 1.98 11.54
C GLU A 255 -3.80 2.95 11.38
N ALA A 256 -2.62 2.50 11.80
CA ALA A 256 -1.41 3.25 11.62
C ALA A 256 -1.38 3.67 10.14
N ALA A 257 -0.94 4.90 9.87
CA ALA A 257 -0.11 5.12 8.69
C ALA A 257 0.74 3.85 8.50
N PRO A 258 0.85 3.27 7.29
CA PRO A 258 1.42 1.95 7.06
C PRO A 258 2.54 1.73 8.06
N SER A 259 2.53 0.66 8.86
CA SER A 259 3.34 0.55 10.08
C SER A 259 4.83 0.67 9.76
N ILE A 260 5.27 1.91 9.58
CA ILE A 260 6.57 2.25 9.05
C ILE A 260 7.50 2.10 10.23
N SER A 261 8.33 1.07 10.17
CA SER A 261 9.46 0.99 11.06
C SER A 261 10.50 1.95 10.52
N LYS A 262 10.64 3.10 11.18
CA LYS A 262 11.62 4.13 10.84
C LYS A 262 12.89 3.91 11.64
N PHE A 263 14.02 3.95 10.95
CA PHE A 263 15.35 3.88 11.53
C PHE A 263 16.15 5.09 11.05
N ASP A 264 16.45 6.02 11.96
CA ASP A 264 17.23 7.22 11.63
C ASP A 264 18.75 6.94 11.58
N THR A 265 19.15 5.67 11.68
CA THR A 265 20.55 5.25 11.64
C THR A 265 20.70 3.88 10.97
N PRO A 266 21.78 3.66 10.20
CA PRO A 266 22.13 2.33 9.71
C PRO A 266 22.74 1.46 10.82
N HIS A 267 23.17 2.07 11.94
CA HIS A 267 23.89 1.38 13.01
C HIS A 267 22.93 0.86 14.09
N THR A 268 22.58 -0.41 13.99
CA THR A 268 21.75 -1.11 14.99
C THR A 268 22.48 -2.35 15.50
N ALA A 269 22.32 -2.70 16.79
CA ALA A 269 22.99 -3.86 17.41
C ALA A 269 22.70 -5.21 16.72
N THR A 270 21.54 -5.31 16.08
CA THR A 270 21.19 -6.37 15.13
C THR A 270 20.57 -5.69 13.92
N PRO A 271 20.99 -6.03 12.68
CA PRO A 271 20.37 -5.49 11.48
C PRO A 271 18.84 -5.66 11.53
N ARG A 272 18.13 -4.57 11.27
CA ARG A 272 16.67 -4.57 11.19
C ARG A 272 16.29 -4.89 9.75
N THR A 273 15.40 -5.85 9.57
CA THR A 273 15.09 -6.43 8.27
C THR A 273 13.71 -6.02 7.77
N GLN A 274 13.58 -5.89 6.45
CA GLN A 274 12.32 -5.85 5.74
C GLN A 274 12.26 -7.01 4.75
N LEU A 275 11.16 -7.75 4.79
CA LEU A 275 10.84 -8.81 3.82
C LEU A 275 9.76 -8.35 2.86
N LEU A 276 10.02 -8.45 1.56
CA LEU A 276 9.08 -8.14 0.47
C LEU A 276 9.01 -9.34 -0.47
N GLY A 277 7.84 -9.62 -1.05
CA GLY A 277 7.71 -10.70 -2.01
C GLY A 277 6.33 -10.83 -2.63
N ASN A 278 6.23 -11.66 -3.67
CA ASN A 278 4.99 -11.96 -4.39
C ASN A 278 4.66 -13.47 -4.38
N GLY A 279 5.27 -14.21 -3.44
CA GLY A 279 5.17 -15.67 -3.31
C GLY A 279 6.19 -16.46 -4.12
N ARG A 280 6.72 -15.92 -5.24
CA ARG A 280 7.81 -16.54 -6.01
C ARG A 280 9.11 -15.78 -5.86
N TYR A 281 9.08 -14.48 -6.13
CA TYR A 281 10.19 -13.57 -5.90
C TYR A 281 10.12 -13.01 -4.48
N CYS A 282 11.22 -13.07 -3.76
CA CYS A 282 11.36 -12.60 -2.39
C CYS A 282 12.64 -11.78 -2.25
N LEU A 283 12.58 -10.73 -1.45
CA LEU A 283 13.66 -9.82 -1.14
C LEU A 283 13.72 -9.64 0.38
N MET A 284 14.94 -9.68 0.92
CA MET A 284 15.24 -9.25 2.28
C MET A 284 16.18 -8.05 2.21
N LEU A 285 15.86 -6.98 2.94
CA LEU A 285 16.68 -5.79 3.05
C LEU A 285 17.00 -5.52 4.52
N THR A 286 18.18 -4.99 4.82
CA THR A 286 18.53 -4.47 6.14
C THR A 286 18.37 -2.95 6.20
N ASN A 287 18.28 -2.38 7.40
CA ASN A 287 18.20 -0.93 7.61
C ASN A 287 19.46 -0.17 7.17
N ALA A 288 20.51 -0.87 6.72
CA ALA A 288 21.68 -0.28 6.09
C ALA A 288 21.67 -0.43 4.54
N GLY A 289 20.70 -1.14 3.97
CA GLY A 289 20.53 -1.34 2.52
C GLY A 289 21.16 -2.60 1.94
N SER A 290 21.78 -3.42 2.79
CA SER A 290 22.23 -4.77 2.45
C SER A 290 21.05 -5.73 2.38
N GLY A 291 21.25 -6.96 1.92
CA GLY A 291 20.15 -7.88 1.72
C GLY A 291 20.42 -9.04 0.77
N TYR A 292 19.34 -9.67 0.31
CA TYR A 292 19.37 -10.65 -0.76
C TYR A 292 18.04 -10.73 -1.52
N SER A 293 18.11 -11.15 -2.78
CA SER A 293 16.97 -11.49 -3.62
C SER A 293 16.95 -12.99 -3.90
N ARG A 294 15.77 -13.59 -3.90
CA ARG A 294 15.52 -15.03 -4.09
C ARG A 294 14.33 -15.22 -5.02
N TRP A 295 14.38 -16.23 -5.89
CA TRP A 295 13.26 -16.62 -6.73
C TRP A 295 13.04 -18.13 -6.65
N GLY A 296 11.87 -18.54 -6.14
CA GLY A 296 11.62 -19.91 -5.73
C GLY A 296 12.68 -20.37 -4.74
N ASP A 297 13.30 -21.52 -5.00
CA ASP A 297 14.37 -22.07 -4.15
C ASP A 297 15.78 -21.55 -4.50
N PHE A 298 15.91 -20.67 -5.50
CA PHE A 298 17.19 -20.14 -5.95
C PHE A 298 17.47 -18.75 -5.38
N GLU A 299 18.60 -18.58 -4.72
CA GLU A 299 19.11 -17.25 -4.41
C GLU A 299 19.62 -16.59 -5.70
N ILE A 300 19.11 -15.40 -6.00
CA ILE A 300 19.59 -14.59 -7.11
C ILE A 300 20.93 -13.98 -6.72
N THR A 301 20.95 -13.33 -5.56
CA THR A 301 22.14 -12.70 -4.99
C THR A 301 22.70 -13.51 -3.84
N ARG A 302 24.04 -13.58 -3.73
CA ARG A 302 24.71 -14.29 -2.64
C ARG A 302 24.44 -13.63 -1.29
N TRP A 303 24.21 -14.44 -0.25
CA TRP A 303 24.01 -13.94 1.11
C TRP A 303 24.46 -14.90 2.21
N ARG A 304 24.93 -14.31 3.30
CA ARG A 304 25.22 -14.98 4.58
C ARG A 304 24.76 -14.07 5.71
N SER A 305 24.25 -14.67 6.78
CA SER A 305 24.03 -13.95 8.03
C SER A 305 25.38 -13.50 8.61
N ASP A 306 25.68 -12.22 8.46
CA ASP A 306 26.82 -11.56 9.09
C ASP A 306 26.32 -10.29 9.79
N ARG A 307 26.27 -10.34 11.13
CA ARG A 307 25.78 -9.23 11.96
C ARG A 307 26.77 -8.09 12.10
N THR A 308 28.04 -8.34 11.82
CA THR A 308 29.14 -7.40 12.07
C THR A 308 29.38 -6.52 10.86
N MET A 309 29.47 -7.14 9.68
CA MET A 309 29.81 -6.42 8.45
C MET A 309 28.60 -6.16 7.55
N ASP A 310 27.57 -7.00 7.60
CA ASP A 310 26.41 -6.96 6.70
C ASP A 310 26.78 -6.68 5.22
N PRO A 311 27.72 -7.43 4.61
CA PRO A 311 28.40 -6.98 3.37
C PRO A 311 27.66 -7.35 2.07
N TRP A 312 26.54 -8.07 2.17
CA TRP A 312 25.87 -8.72 1.04
C TRP A 312 24.69 -7.89 0.54
N GLY A 313 24.47 -7.81 -0.76
CA GLY A 313 23.28 -7.16 -1.29
C GLY A 313 23.38 -6.72 -2.74
N THR A 314 22.34 -5.98 -3.13
CA THR A 314 22.26 -5.27 -4.40
C THR A 314 22.46 -3.80 -4.12
N PHE A 315 23.50 -3.23 -4.74
CA PHE A 315 23.96 -1.88 -4.42
C PHE A 315 23.93 -0.98 -5.65
N CYS A 316 23.76 0.32 -5.45
CA CYS A 316 23.99 1.32 -6.47
C CYS A 316 24.91 2.42 -5.92
N TYR A 317 26.10 2.52 -6.48
CA TYR A 317 27.07 3.57 -6.19
C TYR A 317 26.69 4.84 -6.95
N ILE A 318 26.80 5.97 -6.30
CA ILE A 318 26.59 7.30 -6.87
C ILE A 318 27.90 8.05 -6.70
N ARG A 319 28.48 8.48 -7.82
CA ARG A 319 29.81 9.11 -7.85
C ARG A 319 29.77 10.42 -8.62
N GLU A 320 30.47 11.44 -8.13
CA GLU A 320 30.79 12.64 -8.90
C GLU A 320 32.13 12.51 -9.65
N ALA A 321 32.48 13.52 -10.46
CA ALA A 321 33.79 13.57 -11.09
C ALA A 321 34.95 13.62 -10.07
N ASP A 322 34.70 14.21 -8.89
CA ASP A 322 35.61 14.24 -7.76
C ASP A 322 35.72 12.84 -7.13
N PRO A 323 36.91 12.20 -7.11
CA PRO A 323 37.10 10.86 -6.57
C PRO A 323 36.69 10.70 -5.10
N ASP A 324 36.75 11.77 -4.31
CA ASP A 324 36.40 11.72 -2.88
C ASP A 324 34.88 11.78 -2.63
N ARG A 325 34.09 11.95 -3.70
CA ARG A 325 32.63 12.06 -3.65
C ARG A 325 31.97 10.79 -4.19
N LEU A 326 32.07 9.75 -3.38
CA LEU A 326 31.43 8.46 -3.61
C LEU A 326 30.50 8.14 -2.45
N TRP A 327 29.26 7.76 -2.77
CA TRP A 327 28.34 7.20 -1.80
C TRP A 327 27.49 6.09 -2.43
N SER A 328 26.73 5.37 -1.60
CA SER A 328 25.79 4.34 -2.05
C SER A 328 24.36 4.87 -1.97
N ASN A 329 23.41 4.31 -2.71
CA ASN A 329 22.01 4.74 -2.68
C ASN A 329 21.29 4.43 -1.34
N ALA A 330 21.86 3.54 -0.52
CA ALA A 330 21.55 3.31 0.89
C ALA A 330 22.83 3.53 1.73
N TYR A 331 23.04 2.88 2.88
CA TYR A 331 24.28 3.08 3.67
C TYR A 331 25.42 2.21 3.14
N HIS A 332 25.19 0.90 3.03
CA HIS A 332 26.13 -0.04 2.45
C HIS A 332 26.12 0.03 0.91
N PRO A 333 27.25 -0.32 0.27
CA PRO A 333 28.46 -0.89 0.87
C PRO A 333 29.55 0.15 1.16
N THR A 334 29.47 1.37 0.63
CA THR A 334 30.46 2.43 0.86
C THR A 334 30.57 2.80 2.34
N GLY A 335 29.44 2.87 3.06
CA GLY A 335 29.40 3.30 4.45
C GLY A 335 29.90 4.75 4.60
N GLY A 336 30.60 5.01 5.71
CA GLY A 336 31.23 6.30 5.97
C GLY A 336 30.29 7.33 6.61
N LYS A 337 30.70 8.60 6.57
CA LYS A 337 29.93 9.71 7.17
C LYS A 337 28.78 10.09 6.23
N VAL A 338 27.57 10.21 6.79
CA VAL A 338 26.37 10.65 6.07
C VAL A 338 25.81 11.90 6.78
N GLU A 339 25.34 12.89 6.03
CA GLU A 339 24.80 14.15 6.61
C GLU A 339 23.42 13.92 7.25
N ALA A 340 22.56 13.15 6.58
CA ALA A 340 21.27 12.71 7.08
C ALA A 340 20.96 11.31 6.54
N TYR A 341 20.37 10.45 7.36
CA TYR A 341 20.00 9.09 6.96
C TYR A 341 18.66 8.67 7.57
N SER A 342 17.84 7.96 6.81
CA SER A 342 16.70 7.21 7.34
C SER A 342 16.38 6.00 6.48
N ALA A 343 16.00 4.89 7.11
CA ALA A 343 15.37 3.74 6.47
C ALA A 343 13.95 3.58 7.01
N ASP A 344 12.97 3.62 6.11
CA ASP A 344 11.54 3.49 6.40
C ASP A 344 11.03 2.18 5.80
N PHE A 345 10.61 1.26 6.66
CA PHE A 345 10.11 -0.04 6.25
C PHE A 345 8.60 -0.11 6.39
N ALA A 346 7.91 -0.02 5.26
CA ALA A 346 6.49 -0.28 5.13
C ALA A 346 6.27 -1.70 4.59
N LEU A 347 5.03 -2.18 4.64
CA LEU A 347 4.70 -3.56 4.26
C LEU A 347 4.87 -3.83 2.77
N ASP A 348 4.61 -2.83 1.94
CA ASP A 348 4.68 -2.88 0.49
C ASP A 348 6.03 -2.44 -0.07
N ARG A 349 6.84 -1.71 0.72
CA ARG A 349 8.08 -1.11 0.24
C ARG A 349 9.09 -0.82 1.34
N ALA A 350 10.36 -0.76 0.96
CA ALA A 350 11.41 -0.15 1.77
C ALA A 350 11.84 1.18 1.15
N VAL A 351 12.01 2.22 1.96
CA VAL A 351 12.47 3.53 1.49
C VAL A 351 13.72 3.95 2.25
N PHE A 352 14.82 4.16 1.54
CA PHE A 352 16.05 4.73 2.09
C PHE A 352 16.15 6.19 1.69
N ARG A 353 16.49 7.06 2.62
CA ARG A 353 16.81 8.46 2.36
C ARG A 353 18.17 8.78 2.92
N ARG A 354 18.96 9.47 2.13
CA ARG A 354 20.24 10.02 2.58
C ARG A 354 20.55 11.35 1.92
N GLU A 355 21.43 12.11 2.55
CA GLU A 355 21.95 13.37 2.02
C GLU A 355 23.47 13.37 2.04
N ASP A 356 24.06 13.72 0.90
CA ASP A 356 25.50 13.72 0.69
C ASP A 356 25.87 14.86 -0.27
N ASN A 357 26.76 15.75 0.16
CA ASN A 357 27.31 16.81 -0.70
C ASN A 357 26.21 17.70 -1.34
N GLY A 358 25.10 17.92 -0.63
CA GLY A 358 23.93 18.65 -1.13
C GLY A 358 23.12 17.92 -2.22
N ILE A 359 23.30 16.61 -2.38
CA ILE A 359 22.41 15.73 -3.15
C ILE A 359 21.58 14.90 -2.17
N GLN A 360 20.27 15.04 -2.26
CA GLN A 360 19.35 14.14 -1.56
C GLN A 360 19.08 12.92 -2.44
N THR A 361 19.29 11.74 -1.88
CA THR A 361 19.02 10.45 -2.52
C THR A 361 17.87 9.77 -1.79
N GLU A 362 16.81 9.42 -2.51
CA GLU A 362 15.71 8.58 -2.02
C GLU A 362 15.64 7.31 -2.87
N THR A 363 15.77 6.14 -2.25
CA THR A 363 15.61 4.85 -2.92
C THR A 363 14.36 4.16 -2.40
N GLU A 364 13.37 3.97 -3.26
CA GLU A 364 12.16 3.18 -2.98
C GLU A 364 12.28 1.79 -3.61
N ILE A 365 12.09 0.73 -2.82
CA ILE A 365 12.28 -0.65 -3.25
C ILE A 365 10.99 -1.44 -3.05
N ILE A 366 10.52 -2.10 -4.12
CA ILE A 366 9.36 -3.00 -4.11
C ILE A 366 9.62 -4.29 -4.88
N VAL A 367 8.82 -5.31 -4.59
CA VAL A 367 8.64 -6.48 -5.45
C VAL A 367 7.27 -6.37 -6.11
N SER A 368 7.21 -6.52 -7.44
CA SER A 368 5.95 -6.44 -8.17
C SER A 368 5.02 -7.60 -7.76
N PRO A 369 3.76 -7.34 -7.38
CA PRO A 369 2.81 -8.41 -7.07
C PRO A 369 2.45 -9.28 -8.28
N GLU A 370 2.55 -8.72 -9.48
CA GLU A 370 2.12 -9.37 -10.73
C GLU A 370 3.27 -10.09 -11.45
N ASP A 371 4.49 -9.57 -11.32
CA ASP A 371 5.66 -10.07 -12.02
C ASP A 371 6.80 -10.41 -11.06
N ASP A 372 7.65 -11.36 -11.44
CA ASP A 372 8.83 -11.76 -10.65
C ASP A 372 9.98 -10.77 -10.86
N VAL A 373 9.73 -9.52 -10.42
CA VAL A 373 10.58 -8.35 -10.64
C VAL A 373 10.73 -7.57 -9.34
N GLU A 374 11.98 -7.25 -9.01
CA GLU A 374 12.35 -6.27 -8.01
C GLU A 374 12.67 -4.93 -8.69
N ILE A 375 12.12 -3.85 -8.13
CA ILE A 375 12.33 -2.49 -8.63
C ILE A 375 12.89 -1.62 -7.51
N ARG A 376 14.05 -0.98 -7.76
CA ARG A 376 14.63 0.05 -6.89
C ARG A 376 14.61 1.39 -7.61
N ARG A 377 13.63 2.25 -7.32
CA ARG A 377 13.54 3.60 -7.89
C ARG A 377 14.40 4.55 -7.06
N ILE A 378 15.44 5.08 -7.69
CA ILE A 378 16.38 6.04 -7.10
C ILE A 378 16.02 7.43 -7.59
N THR A 379 15.53 8.28 -6.68
CA THR A 379 15.28 9.70 -6.91
C THR A 379 16.45 10.51 -6.38
N LEU A 380 17.10 11.27 -7.26
CA LEU A 380 18.21 12.16 -6.93
C LEU A 380 17.75 13.60 -7.04
N PHE A 381 17.87 14.38 -5.97
CA PHE A 381 17.49 15.79 -5.93
C PHE A 381 18.71 16.67 -5.63
N ASN A 382 19.02 17.57 -6.56
CA ASN A 382 20.13 18.50 -6.43
C ASN A 382 19.68 19.74 -5.65
N ARG A 383 20.10 19.84 -4.38
CA ARG A 383 19.78 20.98 -3.50
C ARG A 383 20.74 22.16 -3.66
N THR A 384 21.73 22.02 -4.53
CA THR A 384 22.75 23.05 -4.75
C THR A 384 22.40 23.97 -5.92
N VAL A 385 23.15 25.07 -6.02
CA VAL A 385 23.03 26.05 -7.11
C VAL A 385 23.86 25.71 -8.36
N ARG A 386 24.53 24.55 -8.38
CA ARG A 386 25.41 24.12 -9.47
C ARG A 386 24.82 22.93 -10.22
N ASN A 387 25.13 22.80 -11.51
CA ASN A 387 24.88 21.55 -12.24
C ASN A 387 25.73 20.42 -11.66
N ARG A 388 25.16 19.22 -11.51
CA ARG A 388 25.84 18.05 -10.94
C ARG A 388 25.76 16.89 -11.93
N ARG A 389 26.92 16.38 -12.34
CA ARG A 389 27.05 15.17 -13.15
C ARG A 389 27.37 14.00 -12.23
N LEU A 390 26.55 12.96 -12.30
CA LEU A 390 26.63 11.79 -11.42
C LEU A 390 26.70 10.52 -12.27
N ASP A 391 27.56 9.59 -11.87
CA ASP A 391 27.58 8.23 -12.39
C ASP A 391 26.90 7.30 -11.39
N LEU A 392 25.85 6.62 -11.83
CA LEU A 392 25.19 5.54 -11.11
C LEU A 392 25.77 4.22 -11.59
N THR A 393 26.39 3.46 -10.69
CA THR A 393 26.96 2.13 -11.01
C THR A 393 26.28 1.09 -10.12
N SER A 394 25.56 0.13 -10.71
CA SER A 394 24.93 -0.95 -9.94
C SER A 394 25.92 -2.07 -9.63
N TYR A 395 25.59 -2.90 -8.64
CA TYR A 395 26.33 -4.12 -8.31
C TYR A 395 25.37 -5.18 -7.78
N VAL A 396 25.31 -6.31 -8.47
CA VAL A 396 24.50 -7.47 -8.12
C VAL A 396 25.42 -8.70 -8.10
N GLU A 397 25.75 -9.22 -6.91
CA GLU A 397 26.62 -10.38 -6.78
C GLU A 397 25.84 -11.70 -6.91
N LEU A 398 26.08 -12.46 -7.97
CA LEU A 398 25.22 -13.58 -8.34
C LEU A 398 25.54 -14.88 -7.60
N SER A 399 24.48 -15.60 -7.24
CA SER A 399 24.53 -16.98 -6.75
C SER A 399 23.83 -17.96 -7.69
N LEU A 400 22.64 -17.63 -8.18
CA LEU A 400 21.80 -18.48 -9.06
C LEU A 400 21.77 -19.96 -8.64
N ALA A 401 21.64 -20.21 -7.35
CA ALA A 401 21.65 -21.55 -6.76
C ALA A 401 20.84 -21.59 -5.46
N PRO A 402 20.39 -22.77 -5.00
CA PRO A 402 19.86 -22.91 -3.66
C PRO A 402 20.90 -22.51 -2.60
N HIS A 403 20.44 -21.90 -1.50
CA HIS A 403 21.31 -21.30 -0.46
C HIS A 403 22.44 -22.22 0.00
N ASN A 404 22.12 -23.48 0.33
CA ASN A 404 23.10 -24.45 0.80
C ASN A 404 24.09 -24.89 -0.28
N ALA A 405 23.67 -24.94 -1.54
CA ALA A 405 24.54 -25.33 -2.65
C ALA A 405 25.64 -24.28 -2.90
N ASP A 406 25.29 -22.99 -2.87
CA ASP A 406 26.28 -21.91 -2.94
C ASP A 406 27.15 -21.86 -1.68
N ARG A 407 26.61 -22.17 -0.49
CA ARG A 407 27.36 -22.17 0.77
C ARG A 407 28.43 -23.23 0.85
N GLN A 408 28.14 -24.44 0.40
CA GLN A 408 29.07 -25.55 0.50
C GLN A 408 30.18 -25.46 -0.54
N HIS A 409 29.84 -25.09 -1.79
CA HIS A 409 30.79 -25.10 -2.90
C HIS A 409 30.68 -23.85 -3.79
N PRO A 410 30.99 -22.64 -3.28
CA PRO A 410 30.81 -21.39 -4.01
C PRO A 410 31.68 -21.32 -5.28
N ALA A 411 32.95 -21.75 -5.21
CA ALA A 411 33.85 -21.73 -6.37
C ALA A 411 33.34 -22.62 -7.51
N PHE A 412 32.83 -23.81 -7.17
CA PHE A 412 32.22 -24.71 -8.14
C PHE A 412 30.91 -24.15 -8.71
N ASN A 413 30.09 -23.51 -7.86
CA ASN A 413 28.82 -22.92 -8.28
C ASN A 413 29.00 -21.86 -9.38
N LYS A 414 30.03 -21.01 -9.26
CA LYS A 414 30.32 -19.92 -10.20
C LYS A 414 30.57 -20.40 -11.63
N LEU A 415 31.14 -21.60 -11.82
CA LEU A 415 31.45 -22.18 -13.14
C LEU A 415 30.21 -22.45 -14.01
N PHE A 416 29.02 -22.51 -13.40
CA PHE A 416 27.76 -22.79 -14.10
C PHE A 416 26.98 -21.54 -14.46
N ILE A 417 27.43 -20.36 -14.06
CA ILE A 417 26.74 -19.11 -14.34
C ILE A 417 27.42 -18.48 -15.55
N GLN A 418 26.61 -18.12 -16.54
CA GLN A 418 27.05 -17.40 -17.72
C GLN A 418 26.37 -16.05 -17.75
N THR A 419 27.13 -15.00 -18.09
CA THR A 419 26.63 -13.64 -18.21
C THR A 419 26.63 -13.21 -19.68
N GLU A 420 25.73 -12.29 -20.03
CA GLU A 420 25.59 -11.81 -21.40
C GLU A 420 25.02 -10.39 -21.40
N ALA A 421 25.57 -9.52 -22.24
CA ALA A 421 24.97 -8.23 -22.53
C ALA A 421 23.95 -8.34 -23.66
N VAL A 422 22.79 -7.70 -23.49
CA VAL A 422 21.72 -7.61 -24.48
C VAL A 422 21.46 -6.13 -24.79
N PRO A 423 22.23 -5.52 -25.70
CA PRO A 423 22.15 -4.09 -25.99
C PRO A 423 20.75 -3.64 -26.43
N GLU A 424 20.04 -4.47 -27.20
CA GLU A 424 18.67 -4.21 -27.68
C GLU A 424 17.66 -3.97 -26.56
N HIS A 425 17.90 -4.57 -25.38
CA HIS A 425 17.06 -4.44 -24.20
C HIS A 425 17.71 -3.55 -23.13
N GLU A 426 18.88 -2.96 -23.43
CA GLU A 426 19.73 -2.23 -22.49
C GLU A 426 19.94 -2.98 -21.16
N ALA A 427 20.11 -4.30 -21.25
CA ALA A 427 20.10 -5.19 -20.10
C ALA A 427 21.31 -6.12 -20.07
N LEU A 428 21.66 -6.58 -18.87
CA LEU A 428 22.53 -7.72 -18.67
C LEU A 428 21.70 -8.92 -18.26
N LEU A 429 22.03 -10.09 -18.79
CA LEU A 429 21.50 -11.37 -18.41
C LEU A 429 22.55 -12.19 -17.66
N ALA A 430 22.07 -13.00 -16.73
CA ALA A 430 22.79 -14.12 -16.20
C ALA A 430 21.87 -15.34 -16.16
N TYR A 431 22.40 -16.50 -16.53
CA TYR A 431 21.66 -17.74 -16.46
C TYR A 431 22.55 -18.87 -15.99
N ARG A 432 21.91 -19.86 -15.38
CA ARG A 432 22.58 -21.07 -14.94
C ARG A 432 22.53 -22.12 -16.05
N ARG A 433 23.69 -22.68 -16.40
CA ARG A 433 23.79 -23.85 -17.26
C ARG A 433 23.32 -25.10 -16.49
N PRO A 434 22.33 -25.84 -17.02
CA PRO A 434 21.89 -27.09 -16.41
C PRO A 434 23.04 -28.11 -16.36
N ARG A 435 23.15 -28.86 -15.25
CA ARG A 435 24.11 -29.96 -15.10
C ARG A 435 23.53 -31.29 -15.58
N SER A 436 22.21 -31.41 -15.50
CA SER A 436 21.42 -32.55 -15.94
C SER A 436 20.14 -32.04 -16.61
N LYS A 437 19.35 -32.95 -17.19
CA LYS A 437 18.05 -32.61 -17.79
C LYS A 437 17.00 -32.19 -16.74
N ASP A 438 17.21 -32.58 -15.49
CA ASP A 438 16.27 -32.34 -14.38
C ASP A 438 16.61 -31.08 -13.58
N ASP A 439 17.74 -30.43 -13.87
CA ASP A 439 18.14 -29.18 -13.22
C ASP A 439 17.14 -28.06 -13.58
N PRO A 440 16.51 -27.41 -12.59
CA PRO A 440 15.56 -26.34 -12.88
C PRO A 440 16.29 -25.16 -13.52
N PRO A 441 15.79 -24.63 -14.66
CA PRO A 441 16.42 -23.49 -15.29
C PRO A 441 16.12 -22.20 -14.52
N ILE A 442 17.11 -21.32 -14.45
CA ILE A 442 16.98 -19.97 -13.91
C ILE A 442 17.72 -18.97 -14.79
N CYS A 443 17.02 -17.89 -15.10
CA CYS A 443 17.54 -16.73 -15.81
C CYS A 443 17.19 -15.47 -15.01
N VAL A 444 18.13 -14.54 -14.94
CA VAL A 444 18.00 -13.25 -14.27
C VAL A 444 18.46 -12.15 -15.22
N ALA A 445 17.74 -11.03 -15.26
CA ALA A 445 18.18 -9.84 -15.97
C ALA A 445 18.24 -8.64 -15.04
N HIS A 446 19.12 -7.71 -15.39
CA HIS A 446 19.22 -6.41 -14.75
C HIS A 446 19.30 -5.29 -15.80
N ARG A 447 18.50 -4.23 -15.63
CA ARG A 447 18.57 -2.99 -16.42
C ARG A 447 18.45 -1.72 -15.56
N PHE A 448 18.82 -0.58 -16.15
CA PHE A 448 18.36 0.73 -15.69
C PHE A 448 17.22 1.25 -16.58
N THR A 449 16.29 1.99 -15.97
CA THR A 449 15.18 2.63 -16.67
C THR A 449 15.02 4.09 -16.21
N LEU A 450 14.93 5.02 -17.15
CA LEU A 450 14.78 6.46 -16.93
C LEU A 450 14.05 7.11 -18.11
N LYS A 451 13.33 8.21 -17.87
CA LYS A 451 12.44 8.84 -18.86
C LYS A 451 13.16 9.37 -20.10
N ASP A 452 14.35 9.93 -19.88
CA ASP A 452 15.18 10.53 -20.93
C ASP A 452 16.50 9.74 -21.04
N ALA A 453 16.36 8.44 -21.31
CA ALA A 453 17.50 7.59 -21.60
C ALA A 453 18.13 8.04 -22.93
N GLY A 454 19.12 8.92 -22.89
CA GLY A 454 19.87 9.28 -24.10
C GLY A 454 20.54 8.06 -24.74
N ASP A 455 20.89 8.17 -26.03
CA ASP A 455 21.66 7.17 -26.78
C ASP A 455 23.09 7.08 -26.22
N GLU A 456 23.25 6.27 -25.16
CA GLU A 456 24.54 5.92 -24.60
C GLU A 456 24.70 4.40 -24.68
N ALA A 457 25.84 3.97 -25.21
CA ALA A 457 26.18 2.56 -25.29
C ALA A 457 26.15 1.90 -23.90
N LEU A 458 25.80 0.61 -23.86
CA LEU A 458 25.77 -0.15 -22.61
C LEU A 458 27.18 -0.21 -21.99
N ARG A 459 27.33 0.37 -20.79
CA ARG A 459 28.58 0.33 -20.01
C ARG A 459 28.41 -0.60 -18.83
N PHE A 460 29.20 -1.67 -18.77
CA PHE A 460 28.94 -2.74 -17.81
C PHE A 460 30.17 -3.55 -17.40
N GLU A 461 30.03 -4.26 -16.29
CA GLU A 461 31.00 -5.23 -15.83
C GLU A 461 30.27 -6.47 -15.33
N THR A 462 30.78 -7.65 -15.65
CA THR A 462 30.22 -8.92 -15.14
C THR A 462 31.23 -9.77 -14.37
N ASP A 463 32.50 -9.39 -14.32
CA ASP A 463 33.52 -10.05 -13.50
C ASP A 463 33.76 -9.27 -12.19
N ARG A 464 33.41 -9.92 -11.06
CA ARG A 464 33.59 -9.37 -9.71
C ARG A 464 35.01 -8.94 -9.42
N ARG A 465 36.02 -9.69 -9.91
CA ARG A 465 37.43 -9.37 -9.65
C ARG A 465 37.82 -8.08 -10.37
N GLN A 466 37.34 -7.88 -11.60
CA GLN A 466 37.57 -6.65 -12.35
C GLN A 466 36.82 -5.47 -11.73
N PHE A 467 35.59 -5.69 -11.27
CA PHE A 467 34.79 -4.67 -10.60
C PHE A 467 35.40 -4.22 -9.26
N ILE A 468 35.74 -5.16 -8.37
CA ILE A 468 36.27 -4.78 -7.06
C ILE A 468 37.72 -4.29 -7.20
N GLY A 469 38.55 -4.99 -7.97
CA GLY A 469 39.97 -4.72 -8.10
C GLY A 469 40.82 -5.34 -6.99
N ILE A 470 42.11 -5.51 -7.26
CA ILE A 470 43.07 -6.08 -6.31
C ILE A 470 43.28 -5.12 -5.13
N GLY A 471 43.27 -5.65 -3.91
CA GLY A 471 43.49 -4.87 -2.68
C GLY A 471 42.34 -3.92 -2.31
N ARG A 472 41.20 -4.03 -2.99
CA ARG A 472 40.00 -3.20 -2.76
C ARG A 472 38.85 -4.04 -2.23
N THR A 473 37.79 -3.35 -1.81
CA THR A 473 36.57 -3.93 -1.25
C THR A 473 35.34 -3.30 -1.91
N LEU A 474 34.15 -3.80 -1.60
CA LEU A 474 32.89 -3.16 -2.01
C LEU A 474 32.70 -1.76 -1.41
N ALA A 475 33.44 -1.39 -0.35
CA ALA A 475 33.38 -0.03 0.16
C ALA A 475 34.07 0.98 -0.78
N ASN A 476 35.06 0.52 -1.57
CA ASN A 476 35.84 1.36 -2.49
C ASN A 476 36.28 0.57 -3.75
N PRO A 477 35.33 0.09 -4.57
CA PRO A 477 35.62 -0.80 -5.70
C PRO A 477 36.23 -0.03 -6.89
N MET A 478 37.18 -0.66 -7.58
CA MET A 478 37.87 -0.06 -8.74
C MET A 478 36.93 0.29 -9.89
N GLY A 479 35.96 -0.59 -10.16
CA GLY A 479 34.98 -0.50 -11.24
C GLY A 479 33.92 0.58 -11.04
N VAL A 480 34.02 1.40 -9.99
CA VAL A 480 33.24 2.65 -9.84
C VAL A 480 34.05 3.87 -10.34
N PHE A 481 35.38 3.79 -10.35
CA PHE A 481 36.26 4.89 -10.76
C PHE A 481 36.79 4.75 -12.18
N GLN A 482 36.95 3.52 -12.66
CA GLN A 482 37.43 3.22 -14.01
C GLN A 482 36.27 2.96 -14.95
N GLU A 483 36.46 3.15 -16.25
CA GLU A 483 35.45 2.73 -17.24
C GLU A 483 35.26 1.21 -17.18
N PRO A 484 34.02 0.70 -17.26
CA PRO A 484 33.76 -0.74 -17.17
C PRO A 484 34.41 -1.49 -18.34
N GLY A 485 34.93 -2.70 -18.06
CA GLY A 485 35.64 -3.51 -19.05
C GLY A 485 34.73 -4.24 -20.04
N ASN A 486 33.41 -4.22 -19.84
CA ASN A 486 32.40 -4.90 -20.65
C ASN A 486 32.63 -6.43 -20.76
N SER A 487 33.17 -7.05 -19.70
CA SER A 487 33.37 -8.49 -19.67
C SER A 487 32.02 -9.22 -19.65
N GLN A 488 31.94 -10.37 -20.33
CA GLN A 488 30.75 -11.21 -20.42
C GLN A 488 31.12 -12.65 -20.79
N GLY A 489 30.16 -13.57 -20.70
CA GLY A 489 30.33 -14.98 -21.00
C GLY A 489 30.74 -15.77 -19.76
N PHE A 490 31.86 -16.49 -19.86
CA PHE A 490 32.38 -17.36 -18.81
C PHE A 490 33.37 -16.62 -17.91
N VAL A 491 32.86 -15.70 -17.10
CA VAL A 491 33.63 -15.01 -16.08
C VAL A 491 33.80 -15.89 -14.84
N LEU A 492 34.93 -15.73 -14.12
CA LEU A 492 35.25 -16.58 -12.96
C LEU A 492 34.38 -16.30 -11.74
N ASP A 493 33.96 -15.05 -11.56
CA ASP A 493 33.17 -14.62 -10.41
C ASP A 493 32.07 -13.66 -10.89
N PRO A 494 30.89 -14.18 -11.27
CA PRO A 494 29.89 -13.42 -12.02
C PRO A 494 29.11 -12.42 -11.16
N ILE A 495 28.95 -11.21 -11.69
CA ILE A 495 28.10 -10.13 -11.18
C ILE A 495 27.28 -9.55 -12.33
N LEU A 496 26.26 -8.75 -12.01
CA LEU A 496 25.67 -7.80 -12.96
C LEU A 496 25.94 -6.38 -12.46
N SER A 497 26.70 -5.59 -13.22
CA SER A 497 26.96 -4.18 -12.95
C SER A 497 26.75 -3.36 -14.21
N LEU A 498 25.84 -2.38 -14.13
CA LEU A 498 25.58 -1.40 -15.17
C LEU A 498 26.02 -0.02 -14.69
N ARG A 499 26.52 0.81 -15.60
CA ARG A 499 26.80 2.23 -15.34
C ARG A 499 25.92 3.12 -16.21
N ARG A 500 25.34 4.16 -15.58
CA ARG A 500 24.61 5.24 -16.26
C ARG A 500 25.04 6.60 -15.75
N SER A 501 25.34 7.53 -16.65
CA SER A 501 25.62 8.93 -16.27
C SER A 501 24.35 9.76 -16.35
N VAL A 502 24.14 10.65 -15.38
CA VAL A 502 23.03 11.62 -15.36
C VAL A 502 23.55 13.01 -15.02
N THR A 503 22.86 14.04 -15.54
CA THR A 503 23.14 15.43 -15.19
C THR A 503 21.91 16.05 -14.57
N ILE A 504 22.06 16.67 -13.41
CA ILE A 504 20.97 17.25 -12.63
C ILE A 504 21.23 18.75 -12.45
N GLY A 505 20.32 19.58 -12.98
CA GLY A 505 20.37 21.02 -12.80
C GLY A 505 20.06 21.47 -11.35
N PRO A 506 20.39 22.72 -10.98
CA PRO A 506 20.05 23.31 -9.69
C PRO A 506 18.56 23.17 -9.35
N GLY A 507 18.25 22.65 -8.16
CA GLY A 507 16.87 22.47 -7.71
C GLY A 507 16.04 21.49 -8.55
N LYS A 508 16.67 20.69 -9.42
CA LYS A 508 16.00 19.65 -10.21
C LYS A 508 16.17 18.28 -9.57
N ARG A 509 15.26 17.38 -9.94
CA ARG A 509 15.31 15.96 -9.58
C ARG A 509 15.30 15.09 -10.82
N ILE A 510 15.91 13.92 -10.73
CA ILE A 510 15.82 12.85 -11.72
C ILE A 510 15.47 11.53 -11.03
N GLN A 511 14.82 10.63 -11.76
CA GLN A 511 14.51 9.28 -11.30
C GLN A 511 15.16 8.26 -12.22
N VAL A 512 15.88 7.31 -11.62
CA VAL A 512 16.48 6.17 -12.30
C VAL A 512 16.05 4.92 -11.56
N SER A 513 15.46 3.96 -12.26
CA SER A 513 15.00 2.70 -11.68
C SER A 513 15.95 1.58 -12.03
N MET A 514 16.48 0.91 -11.00
CA MET A 514 17.16 -0.36 -11.13
C MET A 514 16.11 -1.47 -11.16
N VAL A 515 16.07 -2.25 -12.23
CA VAL A 515 15.10 -3.34 -12.40
C VAL A 515 15.86 -4.66 -12.43
N ILE A 516 15.44 -5.63 -11.63
CA ILE A 516 15.95 -7.01 -11.63
C ILE A 516 14.78 -7.95 -11.82
N ALA A 517 14.82 -8.79 -12.86
CA ALA A 517 13.79 -9.79 -13.13
C ALA A 517 14.36 -11.19 -13.06
N ALA A 518 13.56 -12.17 -12.63
CA ALA A 518 13.91 -13.58 -12.65
C ALA A 518 12.84 -14.42 -13.34
N GLY A 519 13.24 -15.55 -13.93
CA GLY A 519 12.33 -16.45 -14.61
C GLY A 519 12.99 -17.77 -15.02
N LYS A 520 12.15 -18.68 -15.55
CA LYS A 520 12.58 -20.02 -16.01
C LYS A 520 13.40 -19.97 -17.29
N ASP A 521 13.17 -18.97 -18.13
CA ASP A 521 13.76 -18.89 -19.45
C ASP A 521 14.07 -17.44 -19.84
N ARG A 522 14.93 -17.32 -20.85
CA ARG A 522 15.40 -16.05 -21.40
C ARG A 522 14.26 -15.19 -21.93
N GLN A 523 13.32 -15.79 -22.65
CA GLN A 523 12.25 -15.05 -23.34
C GLN A 523 11.33 -14.35 -22.33
N LYS A 524 10.97 -15.03 -21.25
CA LYS A 524 10.15 -14.48 -20.17
C LYS A 524 10.84 -13.29 -19.51
N VAL A 525 12.12 -13.43 -19.18
CA VAL A 525 12.90 -12.39 -18.51
C VAL A 525 13.12 -11.18 -19.42
N LEU A 526 13.43 -11.39 -20.70
CA LEU A 526 13.55 -10.29 -21.67
C LEU A 526 12.21 -9.58 -21.91
N GLY A 527 11.10 -10.31 -21.94
CA GLY A 527 9.76 -9.71 -21.98
C GLY A 527 9.49 -8.78 -20.78
N LEU A 528 9.98 -9.14 -19.59
CA LEU A 528 9.94 -8.26 -18.41
C LEU A 528 10.86 -7.04 -18.58
N MET A 529 12.07 -7.20 -19.12
CA MET A 529 12.96 -6.07 -19.41
C MET A 529 12.35 -5.08 -20.41
N SER A 530 11.60 -5.57 -21.40
CA SER A 530 10.86 -4.74 -22.35
C SER A 530 9.67 -4.05 -21.67
N LYS A 531 8.87 -4.77 -20.87
CA LYS A 531 7.75 -4.17 -20.10
C LYS A 531 8.23 -3.05 -19.17
N TYR A 532 9.29 -3.31 -18.41
CA TYR A 532 9.83 -2.37 -17.42
C TYR A 532 10.90 -1.42 -17.99
N SER A 533 11.04 -1.35 -19.31
CA SER A 533 11.70 -0.22 -20.00
C SER A 533 10.87 1.06 -19.94
N ASP A 534 9.55 0.93 -19.74
CA ASP A 534 8.62 2.04 -19.59
C ASP A 534 8.53 2.48 -18.12
N VAL A 535 8.84 3.76 -17.86
CA VAL A 535 8.71 4.38 -16.54
C VAL A 535 7.27 4.35 -16.00
N HIS A 536 6.26 4.34 -16.87
CA HIS A 536 4.87 4.24 -16.46
C HIS A 536 4.51 2.81 -15.99
N ALA A 537 5.10 1.78 -16.60
CA ALA A 537 4.95 0.40 -16.11
C ALA A 537 5.54 0.23 -14.70
N ILE A 538 6.69 0.87 -14.45
CA ILE A 538 7.30 0.92 -13.12
C ILE A 538 6.37 1.62 -12.11
N ALA A 539 5.85 2.80 -12.45
CA ALA A 539 4.94 3.53 -11.57
C ALA A 539 3.70 2.70 -11.21
N ARG A 540 3.06 2.05 -12.21
CA ARG A 540 1.92 1.16 -11.98
C ARG A 540 2.26 0.00 -11.05
N ALA A 541 3.41 -0.65 -11.23
CA ALA A 541 3.82 -1.75 -10.35
C ALA A 541 4.02 -1.29 -8.89
N MET A 542 4.55 -0.08 -8.68
CA MET A 542 4.68 0.50 -7.33
C MET A 542 3.32 0.83 -6.68
N ASP A 543 2.34 1.29 -7.46
CA ASP A 543 0.98 1.56 -6.98
C ASP A 543 0.24 0.26 -6.63
N ILE A 544 0.38 -0.77 -7.47
CA ILE A 544 -0.22 -2.09 -7.25
C ILE A 544 0.41 -2.78 -6.02
N ALA A 545 1.72 -2.66 -5.80
CA ALA A 545 2.38 -3.18 -4.60
C ALA A 545 1.73 -2.68 -3.31
N TRP A 546 1.42 -1.39 -3.25
CA TRP A 546 0.72 -0.78 -2.12
C TRP A 546 -0.68 -1.37 -1.91
N ALA A 547 -1.49 -1.40 -2.98
CA ALA A 547 -2.84 -1.92 -2.91
C ALA A 547 -2.88 -3.42 -2.52
N SER A 548 -1.94 -4.21 -3.06
CA SER A 548 -1.83 -5.64 -2.80
C SER A 548 -1.47 -5.94 -1.34
N ALA A 549 -0.49 -5.23 -0.77
CA ALA A 549 -0.10 -5.44 0.63
C ALA A 549 -1.25 -5.11 1.61
N GLN A 550 -2.03 -4.07 1.31
CA GLN A 550 -3.21 -3.72 2.11
C GLN A 550 -4.30 -4.79 2.03
N LEU A 551 -4.52 -5.35 0.83
CA LEU A 551 -5.47 -6.44 0.65
C LEU A 551 -5.02 -7.72 1.35
N GLU A 552 -3.75 -8.08 1.28
CA GLU A 552 -3.20 -9.29 1.89
C GLU A 552 -3.33 -9.26 3.42
N LEU A 553 -3.01 -8.13 4.07
CA LEU A 553 -3.24 -7.98 5.52
C LEU A 553 -4.71 -8.19 5.90
N ARG A 554 -5.63 -7.63 5.10
CA ARG A 554 -7.08 -7.77 5.34
C ARG A 554 -7.52 -9.22 5.20
N LEU A 555 -7.07 -9.92 4.17
CA LEU A 555 -7.37 -11.34 3.93
C LEU A 555 -6.83 -12.22 5.05
N LEU A 556 -5.60 -11.99 5.49
CA LEU A 556 -4.96 -12.75 6.58
C LEU A 556 -5.42 -12.31 7.98
N ARG A 557 -6.23 -11.26 8.09
CA ARG A 557 -6.68 -10.64 9.35
C ARG A 557 -5.52 -10.21 10.27
N ILE A 558 -4.37 -9.87 9.68
CA ILE A 558 -3.17 -9.41 10.41
C ILE A 558 -3.28 -7.91 10.61
N GLN A 559 -3.18 -7.44 11.86
CA GLN A 559 -3.16 -6.01 12.14
C GLN A 559 -1.80 -5.40 11.76
N PRO A 560 -1.71 -4.09 11.42
CA PRO A 560 -0.44 -3.44 11.08
C PRO A 560 0.63 -3.57 12.18
N ASP A 561 0.22 -3.56 13.45
CA ASP A 561 1.11 -3.77 14.59
C ASP A 561 1.65 -5.21 14.67
N ASP A 562 0.82 -6.21 14.36
CA ASP A 562 1.24 -7.61 14.32
C ASP A 562 2.21 -7.84 13.15
N ALA A 563 1.91 -7.27 11.98
CA ALA A 563 2.81 -7.30 10.83
C ALA A 563 4.19 -6.69 11.17
N ARG A 564 4.21 -5.57 11.90
CA ARG A 564 5.45 -4.96 12.41
C ARG A 564 6.19 -5.88 13.39
N ARG A 565 5.49 -6.53 14.32
CA ARG A 565 6.09 -7.51 15.25
C ARG A 565 6.66 -8.72 14.51
N PHE A 566 5.98 -9.21 13.47
CA PHE A 566 6.48 -10.30 12.63
C PHE A 566 7.75 -9.90 11.89
N GLN A 567 7.83 -8.68 11.35
CA GLN A 567 9.07 -8.16 10.75
C GLN A 567 10.21 -8.05 11.79
N GLN A 568 9.93 -7.58 13.00
CA GLN A 568 10.93 -7.55 14.08
C GLN A 568 11.41 -8.95 14.47
N LEU A 569 10.51 -9.93 14.55
CA LEU A 569 10.87 -11.31 14.82
C LEU A 569 11.71 -11.90 13.68
N ALA A 570 11.36 -11.60 12.43
CA ALA A 570 12.13 -12.03 11.26
C ALA A 570 13.58 -11.54 11.30
N SER A 571 13.83 -10.32 11.78
CA SER A 571 15.19 -9.80 11.98
C SER A 571 16.00 -10.69 12.93
N HIS A 572 15.39 -11.16 14.02
CA HIS A 572 16.05 -12.03 14.99
C HIS A 572 16.22 -13.49 14.51
N LEU A 573 15.36 -13.96 13.62
CA LEU A 573 15.50 -15.27 12.98
C LEU A 573 16.62 -15.28 11.94
N LEU A 574 16.71 -14.21 11.14
CA LEU A 574 17.72 -14.06 10.09
C LEU A 574 19.09 -13.70 10.65
N PHE A 575 19.12 -12.90 11.72
CA PHE A 575 20.32 -12.50 12.44
C PHE A 575 20.22 -12.94 13.91
N PRO A 576 20.55 -14.22 14.21
CA PRO A 576 20.40 -14.80 15.53
C PRO A 576 21.04 -13.95 16.63
N ASN A 577 20.26 -13.66 17.68
CA ASN A 577 20.76 -13.00 18.87
C ASN A 577 21.15 -14.03 19.95
N PRO A 578 22.43 -14.13 20.34
CA PRO A 578 22.85 -15.02 21.42
C PRO A 578 22.07 -14.84 22.72
N HIS A 579 21.62 -13.62 23.02
CA HIS A 579 20.80 -13.32 24.21
C HIS A 579 19.39 -13.92 24.17
N LEU A 580 18.93 -14.42 23.01
CA LEU A 580 17.64 -15.08 22.84
C LEU A 580 17.77 -16.60 22.72
N ARG A 581 18.99 -17.15 22.88
CA ARG A 581 19.16 -18.60 22.96
C ARG A 581 18.64 -19.10 24.31
N SER A 582 18.01 -20.27 24.31
CA SER A 582 17.72 -20.98 25.56
C SER A 582 19.03 -21.15 26.35
N PRO A 583 19.00 -20.93 27.68
CA PRO A 583 20.17 -21.17 28.53
C PRO A 583 20.68 -22.61 28.44
#